data_AF-A0A388SI65-F1
#
_entry.id   AF-A0A388SI65-F1
#
_cell.length_a   1.000
_cell.length_b   1.000
_cell.length_c   1.000
_cell.angle_alpha   90.00
_cell.angle_beta   90.00
_cell.angle_gamma   90.00
#
_symmetry.space_group_name_H-M   'P 1'
#
loop_
_entity.id
_entity.type
_entity.pdbx_description
1 polymer ?
#
loop_
_entity_poly.entity_id
_entity_poly.type
_entity_poly.pdbx_seq_one_letter_code
_entity_poly.pdbx_strand_id
1 'polypeptide(L)'
;MSSRNPGRKSDPLASVRIAAALKAAGQTQPGKPASKGGRKGPGVFARLAELYADMENAYAETAHAAGLTCANCDDNCCRTHFKHHTHVEWAYLWKGMLALPEARRADYLRRAREVVDQCAAAQAAGVVPRVMCPVNDDGLCGLYAHRLMICRMHGTRNVLLRPDGQRQVFRGCHRFCGLTDGQPDEAVPTLDRTHFYRRLAELEMEHGGAKGAGASRVSLTLAEMLVYGPPKPQRR
;
A
#
# COMPACT_ATOMS: atom_id res chain seq x y z
N MET A 1 -34.52 -33.97 -5.05
CA MET A 1 -33.55 -34.03 -6.16
C MET A 1 -32.53 -32.93 -5.96
N SER A 2 -31.29 -33.34 -5.72
CA SER A 2 -30.14 -32.51 -5.35
C SER A 2 -29.41 -32.09 -6.63
N SER A 3 -29.06 -30.81 -6.76
CA SER A 3 -27.93 -30.40 -7.61
C SER A 3 -27.21 -29.25 -6.94
N ARG A 4 -26.03 -29.59 -6.41
CA ARG A 4 -25.06 -28.70 -5.76
C ARG A 4 -24.21 -28.05 -6.85
N ASN A 5 -24.09 -26.73 -6.82
CA ASN A 5 -23.11 -25.98 -7.60
C ASN A 5 -21.79 -25.94 -6.81
N PRO A 6 -20.63 -26.41 -7.33
CA PRO A 6 -19.39 -26.48 -6.58
C PRO A 6 -18.71 -25.10 -6.48
N GLY A 7 -18.23 -24.79 -5.28
CA GLY A 7 -17.68 -23.50 -4.90
C GLY A 7 -16.45 -23.06 -5.68
N ARG A 8 -16.45 -21.78 -6.03
CA ARG A 8 -15.26 -21.02 -6.45
C ARG A 8 -14.47 -20.66 -5.18
N LYS A 9 -13.47 -21.48 -4.86
CA LYS A 9 -12.55 -21.26 -3.73
C LYS A 9 -11.75 -19.97 -3.96
N SER A 10 -11.67 -19.13 -2.94
CA SER A 10 -10.73 -18.00 -2.87
C SER A 10 -9.30 -18.53 -2.83
N ASP A 11 -8.48 -18.09 -3.78
CA ASP A 11 -7.15 -18.63 -4.07
C ASP A 11 -6.13 -18.29 -2.96
N PRO A 12 -5.55 -19.28 -2.22
CA PRO A 12 -4.60 -19.05 -1.12
C PRO A 12 -3.20 -18.57 -1.55
N LEU A 13 -2.95 -18.45 -2.86
CA LEU A 13 -1.61 -18.30 -3.44
C LEU A 13 -1.02 -16.87 -3.41
N ALA A 14 -1.79 -15.86 -2.99
CA ALA A 14 -1.31 -14.47 -2.92
C ALA A 14 -0.38 -14.21 -1.71
N SER A 15 -0.55 -14.97 -0.62
CA SER A 15 0.15 -14.72 0.66
C SER A 15 1.54 -15.37 0.74
N VAL A 16 1.79 -16.41 -0.05
CA VAL A 16 3.03 -17.21 -0.03
C VAL A 16 4.14 -16.57 -0.89
N ARG A 17 3.79 -15.75 -1.87
CA ARG A 17 4.71 -15.31 -2.94
C ARG A 17 5.52 -14.04 -2.66
N ILE A 18 5.24 -13.33 -1.57
CA ILE A 18 6.06 -12.18 -1.14
C ILE A 18 7.20 -12.61 -0.21
N ALA A 19 7.03 -13.70 0.55
CA ALA A 19 8.07 -14.22 1.44
C ALA A 19 9.27 -14.82 0.68
N ALA A 20 9.05 -15.36 -0.53
CA ALA A 20 10.09 -15.97 -1.34
C ALA A 20 11.07 -14.94 -1.95
N ALA A 21 10.60 -13.73 -2.27
CA ALA A 21 11.43 -12.66 -2.84
C ALA A 21 12.45 -12.10 -1.83
N LEU A 22 12.12 -12.13 -0.52
CA LEU A 22 13.01 -11.67 0.55
C LEU A 22 14.12 -12.67 0.89
N LYS A 23 13.95 -13.95 0.53
CA LYS A 23 14.94 -15.01 0.82
C LYS A 23 16.11 -15.07 -0.18
N ALA A 24 15.93 -14.60 -1.41
CA ALA A 24 16.96 -14.68 -2.45
C ALA A 24 18.04 -13.59 -2.35
N ALA A 25 17.78 -12.50 -1.61
CA ALA A 25 18.73 -11.38 -1.45
C ALA A 25 19.77 -11.60 -0.32
N GLY A 26 19.73 -12.75 0.37
CA GLY A 26 20.46 -12.99 1.61
C GLY A 26 21.81 -13.71 1.51
N GLN A 27 22.42 -13.83 0.32
CA GLN A 27 23.72 -14.52 0.18
C GLN A 27 24.81 -13.58 -0.35
N THR A 28 25.55 -12.96 0.56
CA THR A 28 26.88 -12.41 0.26
C THR A 28 27.77 -12.56 1.50
N GLN A 29 28.97 -13.10 1.32
CA GLN A 29 29.96 -13.41 2.36
C GLN A 29 30.72 -12.17 2.87
N PRO A 30 31.39 -12.23 4.05
CA PRO A 30 31.77 -11.04 4.81
C PRO A 30 33.17 -10.49 4.46
N GLY A 31 33.26 -9.17 4.31
CA GLY A 31 34.51 -8.41 4.18
C GLY A 31 34.63 -7.34 5.29
N LYS A 32 35.84 -7.21 5.85
CA LYS A 32 36.27 -6.46 7.06
C LYS A 32 35.94 -4.95 7.08
N PRO A 33 36.00 -4.31 8.28
CA PRO A 33 35.44 -2.98 8.53
C PRO A 33 36.47 -1.85 8.39
N ALA A 34 36.01 -0.66 7.98
CA ALA A 34 36.27 0.65 8.61
C ALA A 34 35.93 1.81 7.66
N SER A 35 35.15 2.79 8.12
CA SER A 35 35.68 4.11 8.51
C SER A 35 34.53 5.04 8.93
N LYS A 36 34.83 5.89 9.91
CA LYS A 36 33.95 6.90 10.50
C LYS A 36 33.97 8.16 9.63
N GLY A 37 32.82 8.80 9.49
CA GLY A 37 32.70 10.20 9.06
C GLY A 37 32.07 10.38 7.69
N GLY A 38 30.74 10.47 7.64
CA GLY A 38 30.02 10.89 6.45
C GLY A 38 28.72 11.56 6.88
N ARG A 39 28.41 12.75 6.34
CA ARG A 39 27.13 13.43 6.52
C ARG A 39 26.01 12.39 6.41
N LYS A 40 25.26 12.16 7.49
CA LYS A 40 24.11 11.25 7.46
C LYS A 40 23.15 11.81 6.42
N GLY A 41 22.98 11.09 5.31
CA GLY A 41 21.96 11.42 4.32
C GLY A 41 20.56 11.46 4.95
N PRO A 42 19.54 11.87 4.18
CA PRO A 42 18.18 11.97 4.68
C PRO A 42 17.72 10.66 5.34
N GLY A 43 17.13 10.78 6.53
CA GLY A 43 16.61 9.62 7.27
C GLY A 43 15.53 8.87 6.47
N VAL A 44 15.27 7.61 6.84
CA VAL A 44 14.34 6.71 6.11
C VAL A 44 12.99 7.39 5.81
N PHE A 45 12.41 8.14 6.76
CA PHE A 45 11.13 8.82 6.54
C PHE A 45 11.20 10.01 5.57
N ALA A 46 12.33 10.69 5.45
CA ALA A 46 12.51 11.75 4.45
C ALA A 46 12.59 11.14 3.05
N ARG A 47 13.36 10.06 2.88
CA ARG A 47 13.42 9.31 1.62
C ARG A 47 12.11 8.63 1.25
N LEU A 48 11.32 8.17 2.23
CA LEU A 48 9.96 7.67 1.99
C LEU A 48 9.03 8.79 1.49
N ALA A 49 9.14 10.00 2.06
CA ALA A 49 8.37 11.15 1.58
C ALA A 49 8.75 11.55 0.15
N GLU A 50 10.04 11.54 -0.18
CA GLU A 50 10.53 11.74 -1.56
C GLU A 50 9.98 10.68 -2.51
N LEU A 51 10.08 9.40 -2.13
CA LEU A 51 9.50 8.30 -2.91
C LEU A 51 8.00 8.48 -3.15
N TYR A 52 7.27 8.95 -2.13
CA TYR A 52 5.84 9.22 -2.27
C TYR A 52 5.53 10.41 -3.19
N ALA A 53 6.35 11.46 -3.19
CA ALA A 53 6.20 12.56 -4.14
C ALA A 53 6.43 12.08 -5.57
N ASP A 54 7.45 11.25 -5.81
CA ASP A 54 7.72 10.66 -7.13
C ASP A 54 6.54 9.81 -7.62
N MET A 55 5.94 9.01 -6.73
CA MET A 55 4.75 8.20 -7.05
C MET A 55 3.54 9.06 -7.42
N GLU A 56 3.33 10.18 -6.73
CA GLU A 56 2.23 11.10 -7.01
C GLU A 56 2.41 11.80 -8.35
N ASN A 57 3.64 12.21 -8.68
CA ASN A 57 3.96 12.80 -9.98
C ASN A 57 3.71 11.79 -11.11
N ALA A 58 4.22 10.56 -10.99
CA ALA A 58 3.98 9.52 -11.99
C ALA A 58 2.50 9.16 -12.14
N TYR A 59 1.75 9.15 -11.03
CA TYR A 59 0.29 9.00 -11.07
C TYR A 59 -0.38 10.15 -11.81
N ALA A 60 -0.01 11.40 -11.49
CA ALA A 60 -0.59 12.60 -12.11
C ALA A 60 -0.31 12.62 -13.62
N GLU A 61 0.90 12.29 -14.05
CA GLU A 61 1.27 12.17 -15.46
C GLU A 61 0.42 11.12 -16.18
N THR A 62 0.30 9.92 -15.59
CA THR A 62 -0.50 8.82 -16.17
C THR A 62 -1.99 9.17 -16.22
N ALA A 63 -2.52 9.77 -15.15
CA ALA A 63 -3.91 10.19 -15.07
C ALA A 63 -4.22 11.29 -16.09
N HIS A 64 -3.35 12.30 -16.19
CA HIS A 64 -3.48 13.39 -17.14
C HIS A 64 -3.44 12.88 -18.59
N ALA A 65 -2.51 11.98 -18.92
CA ALA A 65 -2.41 11.38 -20.25
C ALA A 65 -3.69 10.61 -20.66
N ALA A 66 -4.41 10.05 -19.69
CA ALA A 66 -5.68 9.36 -19.92
C ALA A 66 -6.92 10.27 -19.79
N GLY A 67 -6.74 11.56 -19.47
CA GLY A 67 -7.85 12.48 -19.17
C GLY A 67 -8.61 12.15 -17.88
N LEU A 68 -8.03 11.36 -16.98
CA LEU A 68 -8.66 10.95 -15.73
C LEU A 68 -8.73 12.11 -14.73
N THR A 69 -9.92 12.34 -14.17
CA THR A 69 -10.14 13.17 -12.98
C THR A 69 -10.91 12.41 -11.91
N CYS A 70 -10.55 12.63 -10.64
CA CYS A 70 -11.31 12.11 -9.49
C CYS A 70 -12.43 13.06 -9.04
N ALA A 71 -12.58 14.23 -9.67
CA ALA A 71 -13.68 15.15 -9.37
C ALA A 71 -15.04 14.49 -9.65
N ASN A 72 -16.00 14.71 -8.74
CA ASN A 72 -17.36 14.17 -8.81
C ASN A 72 -17.38 12.66 -9.07
N CYS A 73 -16.56 11.90 -8.34
CA CYS A 73 -16.50 10.44 -8.45
C CYS A 73 -17.39 9.79 -7.39
N ASP A 74 -18.44 9.11 -7.85
CA ASP A 74 -19.39 8.42 -6.97
C ASP A 74 -18.77 7.19 -6.27
N ASP A 75 -17.75 6.59 -6.90
CA ASP A 75 -16.97 5.48 -6.34
C ASP A 75 -15.66 6.00 -5.74
N ASN A 76 -15.69 6.36 -4.45
CA ASN A 76 -14.51 6.84 -3.74
C ASN A 76 -13.51 5.69 -3.49
N CYS A 77 -12.26 5.84 -3.94
CA CYS A 77 -11.21 4.84 -3.78
C CYS A 77 -10.88 4.49 -2.32
N CYS A 78 -11.23 5.36 -1.37
CA CYS A 78 -11.13 5.10 0.06
C CYS A 78 -12.08 3.99 0.56
N ARG A 79 -13.04 3.54 -0.25
CA ARG A 79 -13.89 2.37 0.06
C ARG A 79 -13.26 1.04 -0.37
N THR A 80 -12.09 1.07 -1.02
CA THR A 80 -11.40 -0.14 -1.47
C THR A 80 -10.64 -0.77 -0.31
N HIS A 81 -10.88 -2.07 -0.09
CA HIS A 81 -10.24 -2.83 0.98
C HIS A 81 -8.79 -3.22 0.61
N PHE A 82 -7.83 -2.37 0.96
CA PHE A 82 -6.41 -2.61 0.75
C PHE A 82 -5.74 -3.26 1.97
N LYS A 83 -4.83 -4.20 1.70
CA LYS A 83 -3.86 -4.70 2.68
C LYS A 83 -2.48 -4.12 2.37
N HIS A 84 -1.77 -3.77 3.41
CA HIS A 84 -0.44 -3.19 3.39
C HIS A 84 0.54 -4.16 4.06
N HIS A 85 1.80 -4.12 3.60
CA HIS A 85 2.76 -5.20 3.85
C HIS A 85 4.12 -4.73 4.38
N THR A 86 4.21 -3.49 4.83
CA THR A 86 5.45 -2.80 5.16
C THR A 86 5.33 -2.17 6.55
N HIS A 87 6.34 -2.38 7.39
CA HIS A 87 6.45 -1.71 8.69
C HIS A 87 6.82 -0.24 8.54
N VAL A 88 7.65 0.11 7.54
CA VAL A 88 8.08 1.50 7.32
C VAL A 88 6.89 2.41 7.00
N GLU A 89 5.94 1.94 6.19
CA GLU A 89 4.75 2.72 5.89
C GLU A 89 3.79 2.77 7.08
N TRP A 90 3.67 1.69 7.87
CA TRP A 90 2.89 1.69 9.11
C TRP A 90 3.44 2.70 10.13
N ALA A 91 4.76 2.74 10.31
CA ALA A 91 5.42 3.70 11.18
C ALA A 91 5.24 5.13 10.65
N TYR A 92 5.33 5.34 9.34
CA TYR A 92 5.15 6.64 8.71
C TYR A 92 3.70 7.14 8.76
N LEU A 93 2.71 6.24 8.67
CA LEU A 93 1.30 6.54 8.94
C LEU A 93 1.12 7.08 10.37
N TRP A 94 1.73 6.39 11.35
CA TRP A 94 1.66 6.82 12.75
C TRP A 94 2.41 8.12 13.04
N LYS A 95 3.50 8.42 12.31
CA LYS A 95 4.11 9.75 12.34
C LYS A 95 3.07 10.84 12.01
N GLY A 96 2.22 10.61 11.02
CA GLY A 96 1.11 11.51 10.68
C GLY A 96 0.07 11.60 11.79
N MET A 97 -0.38 10.46 12.33
CA MET A 97 -1.34 10.42 13.44
C MET A 97 -0.85 11.17 14.67
N LEU A 98 0.44 11.06 15.01
CA LEU A 98 1.02 11.72 16.17
C LEU A 98 1.15 13.24 15.98
N ALA A 99 1.19 13.73 14.74
CA ALA A 99 1.21 15.16 14.43
C ALA A 99 -0.18 15.83 14.48
N LEU A 100 -1.26 15.04 14.54
CA LEU A 100 -2.62 15.56 14.62
C LEU A 100 -2.96 16.08 16.03
N PRO A 101 -3.89 17.06 16.15
CA PRO A 101 -4.54 17.37 17.42
C PRO A 101 -5.19 16.13 18.03
N GLU A 102 -5.17 16.03 19.37
CA GLU A 102 -5.66 14.86 20.09
C GLU A 102 -7.11 14.49 19.74
N ALA A 103 -8.00 15.48 19.68
CA ALA A 103 -9.40 15.26 19.32
C ALA A 103 -9.55 14.60 17.93
N ARG A 104 -8.77 15.06 16.94
CA ARG A 104 -8.82 14.51 15.58
C ARG A 104 -8.21 13.11 15.51
N ARG A 105 -7.11 12.88 16.24
CA ARG A 105 -6.52 11.55 16.38
C ARG A 105 -7.51 10.58 17.03
N ALA A 106 -8.17 10.97 18.12
CA ALA A 106 -9.17 10.16 18.81
C ALA A 106 -10.36 9.82 17.90
N ASP A 107 -10.80 10.78 17.09
CA ASP A 107 -11.87 10.61 16.13
C ASP A 107 -11.54 9.58 15.04
N TYR A 108 -10.38 9.69 14.40
CA TYR A 108 -9.90 8.69 13.43
C TYR A 108 -9.71 7.32 14.05
N LEU A 109 -9.23 7.26 15.29
CA LEU A 109 -9.14 6.00 16.01
C LEU A 109 -10.54 5.41 16.16
N ARG A 110 -11.50 6.11 16.77
CA ARG A 110 -12.88 5.62 16.91
C ARG A 110 -13.44 5.06 15.59
N ARG A 111 -13.38 5.84 14.50
CA ARG A 111 -13.79 5.39 13.15
C ARG A 111 -13.07 4.12 12.71
N ALA A 112 -11.76 4.02 12.92
CA ALA A 112 -11.02 2.83 12.54
C ALA A 112 -11.40 1.56 13.34
N ARG A 113 -11.96 1.67 14.56
CA ARG A 113 -12.48 0.50 15.29
C ARG A 113 -13.75 0.02 14.59
N GLU A 114 -14.67 0.94 14.34
CA GLU A 114 -15.93 0.66 13.61
C GLU A 114 -15.66 0.05 12.23
N VAL A 115 -14.67 0.57 11.50
CA VAL A 115 -14.29 0.03 10.18
C VAL A 115 -13.76 -1.40 10.29
N VAL A 116 -12.96 -1.72 11.31
CA VAL A 116 -12.46 -3.09 11.52
C VAL A 116 -13.62 -4.05 11.78
N ASP A 117 -14.56 -3.68 12.64
CA ASP A 117 -15.72 -4.51 12.97
C ASP A 117 -16.61 -4.74 11.73
N GLN A 118 -16.88 -3.69 10.95
CA GLN A 118 -17.65 -3.79 9.71
C GLN A 118 -16.95 -4.64 8.64
N CYS A 119 -15.62 -4.50 8.51
CA CYS A 119 -14.84 -5.34 7.59
C CYS A 119 -14.88 -6.81 8.01
N ALA A 120 -14.73 -7.09 9.30
CA ALA A 120 -14.80 -8.45 9.83
C ALA A 120 -16.18 -9.07 9.60
N ALA A 121 -17.27 -8.33 9.83
CA ALA A 121 -18.63 -8.78 9.58
C ALA A 121 -18.87 -9.09 8.09
N ALA A 122 -18.44 -8.21 7.18
CA ALA A 122 -18.56 -8.43 5.74
C ALA A 122 -17.78 -9.67 5.28
N GLN A 123 -16.55 -9.85 5.78
CA GLN A 123 -15.73 -11.03 5.49
C GLN A 123 -16.36 -12.32 6.02
N ALA A 124 -16.93 -12.31 7.24
CA ALA A 124 -17.64 -13.45 7.80
C ALA A 124 -18.88 -13.83 6.96
N ALA A 125 -19.52 -12.84 6.34
CA ALA A 125 -20.62 -13.04 5.39
C ALA A 125 -20.16 -13.43 3.97
N GLY A 126 -18.84 -13.56 3.72
CA GLY A 126 -18.29 -13.90 2.40
C GLY A 126 -18.34 -12.75 1.37
N VAL A 127 -18.55 -11.52 1.82
CA VAL A 127 -18.65 -10.32 0.98
C VAL A 127 -17.35 -9.52 1.07
N VAL A 128 -16.92 -8.93 -0.06
CA VAL A 128 -15.77 -8.03 -0.07
C VAL A 128 -16.13 -6.73 0.67
N PRO A 129 -15.39 -6.34 1.73
CA PRO A 129 -15.68 -5.10 2.46
C PRO A 129 -15.66 -3.87 1.57
N ARG A 130 -16.65 -2.99 1.75
CA ARG A 130 -16.84 -1.72 1.04
C ARG A 130 -17.07 -0.56 2.00
N VAL A 131 -16.27 -0.53 3.06
CA VAL A 131 -16.37 0.45 4.15
C VAL A 131 -15.43 1.63 3.88
N MET A 132 -15.88 2.85 4.18
CA MET A 132 -15.07 4.05 3.98
C MET A 132 -13.82 4.04 4.89
N CYS A 133 -12.69 4.45 4.34
CA CYS A 133 -11.45 4.62 5.09
C CYS A 133 -11.66 5.49 6.34
N PRO A 134 -11.12 5.11 7.51
CA PRO A 134 -11.38 5.81 8.76
C PRO A 134 -10.77 7.22 8.83
N VAL A 135 -9.79 7.52 7.97
CA VAL A 135 -9.17 8.85 7.88
C VAL A 135 -9.69 9.67 6.70
N ASN A 136 -10.81 9.26 6.10
CA ASN A 136 -11.48 10.04 5.06
C ASN A 136 -12.34 11.14 5.70
N ASP A 137 -12.11 12.39 5.32
CA ASP A 137 -12.94 13.54 5.67
C ASP A 137 -13.49 14.13 4.38
N ASP A 138 -14.80 14.07 4.21
CA ASP A 138 -15.52 14.64 3.06
C ASP A 138 -14.93 14.25 1.70
N GLY A 139 -14.51 12.99 1.58
CA GLY A 139 -13.94 12.43 0.36
C GLY A 139 -12.43 12.56 0.23
N LEU A 140 -11.75 13.30 1.13
CA LEU A 140 -10.30 13.50 1.12
C LEU A 140 -9.60 12.76 2.27
N CYS A 141 -8.34 12.38 2.07
CA CYS A 141 -7.54 11.76 3.13
C CYS A 141 -7.06 12.82 4.12
N GLY A 142 -7.49 12.74 5.38
CA GLY A 142 -7.01 13.60 6.46
C GLY A 142 -5.55 13.36 6.90
N LEU A 143 -4.92 12.35 6.33
CA LEU A 143 -3.48 12.06 6.45
C LEU A 143 -2.78 12.11 5.08
N TYR A 144 -3.14 13.06 4.22
CA TYR A 144 -2.70 13.09 2.82
C TYR A 144 -1.17 12.93 2.65
N ALA A 145 -0.38 13.70 3.39
CA ALA A 145 1.09 13.61 3.37
C ALA A 145 1.64 12.25 3.84
N HIS A 146 0.85 11.51 4.63
CA HIS A 146 1.20 10.20 5.22
C HIS A 146 0.41 9.03 4.60
N ARG A 147 -0.25 9.25 3.46
CA ARG A 147 -0.93 8.22 2.66
C ARG A 147 0.05 7.10 2.27
N LEU A 148 -0.41 5.86 2.33
CA LEU A 148 0.38 4.68 1.94
C LEU A 148 0.51 4.58 0.41
N MET A 149 1.56 3.89 -0.06
CA MET A 149 1.91 3.71 -1.47
C MET A 149 0.73 3.27 -2.33
N ILE A 150 0.04 2.20 -1.94
CA ILE A 150 -1.04 1.64 -2.76
C ILE A 150 -2.17 2.64 -2.95
N CYS A 151 -2.46 3.44 -1.93
CA CYS A 151 -3.45 4.49 -2.02
C CYS A 151 -3.00 5.53 -3.05
N ARG A 152 -1.72 5.92 -3.11
CA ARG A 152 -1.13 6.96 -4.00
C ARG A 152 -1.30 6.71 -5.47
N MET A 153 -1.16 5.46 -5.88
CA MET A 153 -1.15 5.08 -7.29
C MET A 153 -2.41 4.30 -7.72
N HIS A 154 -3.46 4.29 -6.89
CA HIS A 154 -4.72 3.63 -7.25
C HIS A 154 -5.56 4.53 -8.16
N GLY A 155 -6.12 3.94 -9.22
CA GLY A 155 -7.05 4.59 -10.13
C GLY A 155 -6.64 4.49 -11.60
N THR A 156 -5.34 4.59 -11.89
CA THR A 156 -4.81 4.45 -13.26
C THR A 156 -4.42 3.02 -13.59
N ARG A 157 -4.34 2.70 -14.89
CA ARG A 157 -3.70 1.46 -15.33
C ARG A 157 -2.26 1.41 -14.84
N ASN A 158 -1.86 0.26 -14.30
CA ASN A 158 -0.50 0.09 -13.83
C ASN A 158 0.02 -1.33 -14.05
N VAL A 159 1.34 -1.42 -14.07
CA VAL A 159 2.07 -2.67 -14.21
C VAL A 159 3.04 -2.85 -13.05
N LEU A 160 3.33 -4.10 -12.75
CA LEU A 160 4.37 -4.50 -11.80
C LEU A 160 5.06 -5.75 -12.34
N LEU A 161 6.34 -5.64 -12.65
CA LEU A 161 7.18 -6.79 -12.93
C LEU A 161 7.64 -7.38 -11.59
N ARG A 162 7.26 -8.63 -11.35
CA ARG A 162 7.63 -9.34 -10.13
C ARG A 162 9.03 -9.96 -10.28
N PRO A 163 9.73 -10.24 -9.17
CA PRO A 163 11.04 -10.91 -9.22
C PRO A 163 11.03 -12.29 -9.88
N ASP A 164 9.87 -12.96 -9.95
CA ASP A 164 9.68 -14.23 -10.66
C ASP A 164 9.44 -14.05 -12.17
N GLY A 165 9.65 -12.84 -12.70
CA GLY A 165 9.42 -12.49 -14.11
C GLY A 165 7.94 -12.30 -14.48
N GLN A 166 7.00 -12.54 -13.56
CA GLN A 166 5.58 -12.40 -13.85
C GLN A 166 5.17 -10.92 -13.90
N ARG A 167 4.46 -10.53 -14.96
CA ARG A 167 3.90 -9.19 -15.11
C ARG A 167 2.47 -9.15 -14.56
N GLN A 168 2.25 -8.35 -13.52
CA GLN A 168 0.92 -8.03 -13.03
C GLN A 168 0.40 -6.75 -13.68
N VAL A 169 -0.84 -6.78 -14.16
CA VAL A 169 -1.50 -5.63 -14.78
C VAL A 169 -2.78 -5.34 -14.02
N PHE A 170 -2.94 -4.09 -13.59
CA PHE A 170 -4.22 -3.54 -13.15
C PHE A 170 -4.74 -2.62 -14.24
N ARG A 171 -5.98 -2.83 -14.69
CA ARG A 171 -6.55 -2.10 -15.84
C ARG A 171 -6.88 -0.63 -15.55
N GLY A 172 -6.98 -0.25 -14.28
CA GLY A 172 -7.50 1.05 -13.86
C GLY A 172 -8.82 0.91 -13.11
N CYS A 173 -9.29 2.01 -12.50
CA CYS A 173 -10.64 2.07 -11.97
C CYS A 173 -11.67 2.14 -13.11
N HIS A 174 -12.96 2.02 -12.78
CA HIS A 174 -14.02 2.01 -13.79
C HIS A 174 -14.00 3.27 -14.70
N ARG A 175 -13.69 4.46 -14.15
CA ARG A 175 -13.57 5.70 -14.93
C ARG A 175 -12.40 5.65 -15.89
N PHE A 176 -11.24 5.20 -15.41
CA PHE A 176 -10.05 5.06 -16.24
C PHE A 176 -10.33 4.11 -17.40
N CYS A 177 -10.90 2.93 -17.12
CA CYS A 177 -11.27 1.98 -18.15
C CYS A 177 -12.24 2.58 -19.18
N GLY A 178 -13.24 3.37 -18.75
CA GLY A 178 -14.17 4.03 -19.67
C GLY A 178 -13.54 5.11 -20.55
N LEU A 179 -12.51 5.81 -20.06
CA LEU A 179 -11.76 6.81 -20.83
C LEU A 179 -10.82 6.19 -21.87
N THR A 180 -10.35 4.98 -21.60
CA THR A 180 -9.38 4.27 -22.45
C THR A 180 -10.01 3.12 -23.22
N ASP A 181 -11.33 3.01 -23.22
CA ASP A 181 -12.04 1.92 -23.88
C ASP A 181 -11.84 1.98 -25.40
N GLY A 182 -11.65 0.82 -26.03
CA GLY A 182 -11.37 0.71 -27.47
C GLY A 182 -9.97 1.14 -27.93
N GLN A 183 -9.10 1.67 -27.05
CA GLN A 183 -7.71 1.98 -27.41
C GLN A 183 -6.86 0.70 -27.51
N PRO A 184 -5.86 0.64 -28.41
CA PRO A 184 -4.89 -0.46 -28.42
C PRO A 184 -4.08 -0.45 -27.11
N ASP A 185 -3.70 -1.64 -26.62
CA ASP A 185 -3.11 -1.82 -25.29
C ASP A 185 -1.82 -1.01 -25.08
N GLU A 186 -1.06 -0.77 -26.15
CA GLU A 186 0.19 0.00 -26.19
C GLU A 186 -0.05 1.51 -26.08
N ALA A 187 -1.23 1.99 -26.49
CA ALA A 187 -1.58 3.41 -26.41
C ALA A 187 -2.17 3.80 -25.04
N VAL A 188 -2.66 2.83 -24.25
CA VAL A 188 -3.24 3.10 -22.95
C VAL A 188 -2.16 3.56 -21.96
N PRO A 189 -2.24 4.79 -21.44
CA PRO A 189 -1.26 5.30 -20.47
C PRO A 189 -1.10 4.37 -19.28
N THR A 190 0.14 4.01 -18.95
CA THR A 190 0.40 2.94 -17.98
C THR A 190 1.50 3.31 -17.01
N LEU A 191 1.19 3.27 -15.73
CA LEU A 191 2.15 3.52 -14.66
C LEU A 191 2.96 2.25 -14.34
N ASP A 192 4.27 2.27 -14.57
CA ASP A 192 5.15 1.18 -14.12
C ASP A 192 5.56 1.36 -12.66
N ARG A 193 5.02 0.50 -11.79
CA ARG A 193 5.27 0.54 -10.34
C ARG A 193 6.53 -0.19 -9.92
N THR A 194 7.19 -0.92 -10.83
CA THR A 194 8.28 -1.86 -10.49
C THR A 194 9.39 -1.16 -9.72
N HIS A 195 9.86 -0.02 -10.22
CA HIS A 195 10.94 0.71 -9.58
C HIS A 195 10.53 1.33 -8.23
N PHE A 196 9.26 1.74 -8.07
CA PHE A 196 8.72 2.24 -6.81
C PHE A 196 8.64 1.14 -5.74
N TYR A 197 8.16 -0.06 -6.10
CA TYR A 197 8.13 -1.20 -5.19
C TYR A 197 9.53 -1.62 -4.75
N ARG A 198 10.52 -1.55 -5.66
CA ARG A 198 11.92 -1.83 -5.33
C ARG A 198 12.47 -0.83 -4.31
N ARG A 199 12.30 0.48 -4.54
CA ARG A 199 12.70 1.54 -3.60
C ARG A 199 12.02 1.40 -2.24
N LEU A 200 10.73 1.05 -2.22
CA LEU A 200 10.02 0.81 -0.97
C LEU A 200 10.57 -0.41 -0.22
N ALA A 201 10.89 -1.50 -0.92
CA ALA A 201 11.49 -2.68 -0.32
C ALA A 201 12.87 -2.38 0.28
N GLU A 202 13.69 -1.54 -0.37
CA GLU A 202 14.97 -1.06 0.16
C GLU A 202 14.77 -0.27 1.47
N LEU A 203 13.80 0.65 1.51
CA LEU A 203 13.46 1.42 2.70
C LEU A 203 12.90 0.53 3.83
N GLU A 204 12.10 -0.48 3.51
CA GLU A 204 11.59 -1.46 4.47
C GLU A 204 12.72 -2.26 5.10
N MET A 205 13.67 -2.76 4.30
CA MET A 205 14.84 -3.50 4.80
C MET A 205 15.71 -2.62 5.71
N GLU A 206 15.94 -1.37 5.33
CA GLU A 206 16.69 -0.43 6.15
C GLU A 206 15.96 -0.12 7.47
N HIS A 207 14.65 0.07 7.42
CA HIS A 207 13.81 0.33 8.59
C HIS A 207 13.79 -0.86 9.57
N GLY A 208 13.73 -2.09 9.04
CA GLY A 208 13.76 -3.32 9.82
C GLY A 208 15.16 -3.69 10.38
N GLY A 209 16.23 -3.11 9.83
CA GLY A 209 17.61 -3.39 10.22
C GLY A 209 18.04 -4.85 10.02
N ALA A 210 19.14 -5.27 10.66
CA ALA A 210 19.74 -6.60 10.52
C ALA A 210 18.83 -7.79 10.93
N LYS A 211 17.69 -7.53 11.59
CA LYS A 211 16.68 -8.54 11.97
C LYS A 211 15.46 -8.58 11.03
N GLY A 212 15.45 -7.83 9.92
CA GLY A 212 14.33 -7.79 8.97
C GLY A 212 13.88 -9.17 8.43
N ALA A 213 14.76 -10.17 8.48
CA ALA A 213 14.45 -11.56 8.13
C ALA A 213 13.54 -12.31 9.14
N GLY A 214 13.37 -11.79 10.36
CA GLY A 214 12.56 -12.41 11.43
C GLY A 214 11.36 -11.58 11.90
N ALA A 215 11.11 -10.41 11.30
CA ALA A 215 9.94 -9.59 11.61
C ALA A 215 8.65 -10.31 11.19
N SER A 216 7.59 -10.20 12.01
CA SER A 216 6.28 -10.71 11.60
C SER A 216 5.84 -10.01 10.31
N ARG A 217 5.34 -10.80 9.36
CA ARG A 217 4.88 -10.28 8.07
C ARG A 217 3.63 -9.42 8.30
N VAL A 218 3.70 -8.15 7.92
CA VAL A 218 2.55 -7.24 7.96
C VAL A 218 1.57 -7.64 6.86
N SER A 219 0.29 -7.72 7.22
CA SER A 219 -0.81 -7.88 6.27
C SER A 219 -2.05 -7.23 6.87
N LEU A 220 -1.99 -5.91 6.99
CA LEU A 220 -2.99 -5.11 7.71
C LEU A 220 -3.65 -4.09 6.79
N THR A 221 -4.92 -3.78 7.01
CA THR A 221 -5.58 -2.61 6.45
C THR A 221 -5.07 -1.36 7.18
N LEU A 222 -5.29 -0.19 6.58
CA LEU A 222 -5.05 1.08 7.27
C LEU A 222 -5.80 1.13 8.61
N ALA A 223 -7.06 0.67 8.66
CA ALA A 223 -7.85 0.65 9.88
C ALA A 223 -7.21 -0.24 10.96
N GLU A 224 -6.78 -1.45 10.61
CA GLU A 224 -6.07 -2.35 11.54
C GLU A 224 -4.75 -1.74 12.03
N MET A 225 -3.97 -1.11 11.14
CA MET A 225 -2.75 -0.38 11.50
C MET A 225 -3.01 0.75 12.51
N LEU A 226 -4.15 1.44 12.40
CA LEU A 226 -4.58 2.44 13.37
C LEU A 226 -5.13 1.83 14.66
N VAL A 227 -5.72 0.64 14.61
CA VAL A 227 -6.18 -0.07 15.83
C VAL A 227 -5.01 -0.57 16.65
N TYR A 228 -4.00 -1.13 16.00
CA TYR A 228 -2.88 -1.78 16.67
C TYR A 228 -1.85 -0.83 17.29
N GLY A 229 -1.97 0.48 17.01
CA GLY A 229 -1.00 1.45 17.49
C GLY A 229 0.22 1.56 16.57
N PRO A 230 1.19 2.42 16.91
CA PRO A 230 2.46 2.46 16.20
C PRO A 230 3.15 1.09 16.26
N PRO A 231 3.87 0.68 15.20
CA PRO A 231 4.61 -0.57 15.23
C PRO A 231 5.58 -0.55 16.43
N LYS A 232 5.51 -1.58 17.26
CA LYS A 232 6.38 -1.67 18.44
C LYS A 232 7.83 -1.77 17.96
N PRO A 233 8.77 -0.96 18.49
CA PRO A 233 10.18 -1.18 18.23
C PRO A 233 10.53 -2.59 18.70
N GLN A 234 11.09 -3.40 17.81
CA GLN A 234 11.49 -4.75 18.19
C GLN A 234 12.58 -4.62 19.27
N ARG A 235 12.25 -5.02 20.50
CA ARG A 235 13.16 -4.93 21.65
C ARG A 235 14.46 -5.68 21.30
N ARG A 236 15.60 -5.04 21.62
CA ARG A 236 16.95 -5.51 21.27
C ARG A 236 17.21 -6.91 21.81
#